data_AF-A0A4Q2Z818-F1
#
_entry.id   AF-A0A4Q2Z818-F1
#
_cell.length_a   1.000
_cell.length_b   1.000
_cell.length_c   1.000
_cell.angle_alpha   90.00
_cell.angle_beta   90.00
_cell.angle_gamma   90.00
#
_symmetry.space_group_name_H-M   'P 1'
#
loop_
_entity.id
_entity.type
_entity.pdbx_description
1 polymer ?
#
loop_
_entity_poly.entity_id
_entity_poly.type
_entity_poly.pdbx_seq_one_letter_code
_entity_poly.pdbx_strand_id
1 'polypeptide(L)' 'MVLCCMSERYFKERLANLGATPKLLTTQLMYPGAFLLRDSLPVWAKGRPESEIRQAAATAYAKNQKISTKAAAGVFAKLP' A
#
# COMPACT_ATOMS: atom_id res chain seq x y z
N MET A 1 -0.61 -1.28 8.28
CA MET A 1 -0.04 -1.31 6.92
C MET A 1 1.24 -2.14 6.97
N VAL A 2 1.56 -2.95 5.96
CA VAL A 2 2.82 -3.71 5.94
C VAL A 2 3.61 -3.35 4.68
N LEU A 3 4.73 -2.64 4.86
CA LEU A 3 5.59 -2.17 3.78
C LEU A 3 6.85 -3.01 3.68
N CYS A 4 6.81 -4.00 2.80
CA CYS A 4 7.97 -4.77 2.37
C CYS A 4 7.69 -5.34 0.97
N CYS A 5 8.63 -6.06 0.38
CA CYS A 5 8.40 -6.77 -0.87
C CYS A 5 7.30 -7.85 -0.70
N MET A 6 6.33 -7.87 -1.61
CA MET A 6 5.26 -8.88 -1.69
C MET A 6 4.52 -9.10 -0.36
N SER A 7 4.23 -8.03 0.40
CA SER A 7 3.61 -8.17 1.72
C SER A 7 2.21 -8.79 1.66
N GLU A 8 1.51 -8.69 0.53
CA GLU A 8 0.25 -9.40 0.34
C GLU A 8 0.43 -10.92 0.45
N ARG A 9 1.41 -11.47 -0.27
CA ARG A 9 1.68 -12.90 -0.31
C ARG A 9 2.03 -13.47 1.07
N TYR A 10 2.83 -12.74 1.84
CA TYR A 10 3.39 -13.27 3.09
C TYR A 10 2.53 -12.98 4.33
N PHE A 11 1.76 -11.87 4.32
CA PHE A 11 1.09 -11.38 5.53
C PHE A 11 -0.44 -11.39 5.45
N LYS A 12 -1.07 -11.37 4.27
CA LYS A 12 -2.53 -11.20 4.16
C LYS A 12 -3.31 -12.23 4.97
N GLU A 13 -3.06 -13.51 4.74
CA GLU A 13 -3.76 -14.60 5.45
C GLU A 13 -3.47 -14.60 6.94
N ARG A 14 -2.20 -14.36 7.33
CA ARG A 14 -1.81 -14.30 8.73
C ARG A 14 -2.50 -13.15 9.47
N LEU A 15 -2.57 -11.97 8.85
CA LEU A 15 -3.26 -10.82 9.41
C LEU A 15 -4.78 -11.08 9.52
N ALA A 16 -5.39 -11.66 8.48
CA ALA A 16 -6.80 -12.03 8.50
C ALA A 16 -7.12 -13.03 9.63
N ASN A 17 -6.28 -14.06 9.81
CA ASN A 17 -6.43 -15.06 10.88
C ASN A 17 -6.27 -14.46 12.29
N LEU A 18 -5.55 -13.35 12.42
CA LEU A 18 -5.42 -12.59 13.66
C LEU A 18 -6.55 -11.58 13.88
N GLY A 19 -7.55 -11.53 12.99
CA GLY A 19 -8.62 -10.53 13.03
C GLY A 19 -8.18 -9.10 12.66
N ALA A 20 -6.97 -8.94 12.09
CA ALA A 20 -6.46 -7.65 11.67
C ALA A 20 -6.97 -7.28 10.27
N THR A 21 -7.32 -6.01 10.07
CA THR A 21 -7.69 -5.47 8.76
C THR A 21 -6.50 -4.76 8.11
N PRO A 22 -5.79 -5.40 7.16
CA PRO A 22 -4.71 -4.72 6.44
C PRO A 22 -5.27 -3.52 5.66
N LYS A 23 -4.55 -2.39 5.70
CA LYS A 23 -4.94 -1.16 4.99
C LYS A 23 -4.08 -0.82 3.78
N LEU A 24 -2.91 -1.45 3.67
CA LEU A 24 -2.01 -1.31 2.54
C LEU A 24 -1.05 -2.50 2.54
N LEU A 25 -0.97 -3.20 1.39
CA LEU A 25 -0.08 -4.33 1.13
C LEU A 25 0.51 -4.20 -0.29
N THR A 26 1.62 -4.88 -0.56
CA THR A 26 2.33 -4.85 -1.84
C THR A 26 2.28 -6.22 -2.53
N THR A 27 2.28 -6.22 -3.86
CA THR A 27 2.22 -7.41 -4.71
C THR A 27 3.56 -7.70 -5.41
N GLN A 28 4.51 -6.77 -5.35
CA GLN A 28 5.77 -6.81 -6.10
C GLN A 28 7.01 -6.70 -5.21
N LEU A 29 8.17 -7.00 -5.80
CA LEU A 29 9.48 -6.62 -5.27
C LEU A 29 9.68 -5.12 -5.54
N MET A 30 9.73 -4.30 -4.50
CA MET A 30 9.63 -2.84 -4.61
C MET A 30 10.41 -2.15 -3.49
N TYR A 31 10.77 -0.87 -3.68
CA TYR A 31 11.47 -0.08 -2.66
C TYR A 31 10.51 0.48 -1.58
N PRO A 32 10.50 -0.04 -0.34
CA PRO A 32 9.54 0.33 0.68
C PRO A 32 10.04 1.54 1.49
N GLY A 33 9.99 2.73 0.89
CA GLY A 33 10.42 3.96 1.55
C GLY A 33 9.37 4.57 2.48
N ALA A 34 9.82 5.30 3.51
CA ALA A 34 8.95 5.96 4.50
C ALA A 34 7.99 7.01 3.88
N PHE A 35 8.30 7.53 2.69
CA PHE A 35 7.41 8.44 1.96
C PHE A 35 6.05 7.80 1.64
N LEU A 36 5.97 6.47 1.56
CA LEU A 36 4.71 5.74 1.40
C LEU A 36 3.83 5.95 2.64
N LEU A 37 4.40 5.86 3.85
CA LEU A 37 3.65 6.09 5.09
C LEU A 37 3.27 7.55 5.23
N ARG A 38 4.20 8.48 4.96
CA ARG A 38 3.95 9.92 5.01
C ARG A 38 2.68 10.30 4.23
N ASP A 39 2.51 9.73 3.04
CA ASP A 39 1.44 10.14 2.13
C ASP A 39 0.16 9.28 2.30
N SER A 40 0.27 8.01 2.73
CA SER A 40 -0.90 7.12 2.90
C SER A 40 -1.50 7.10 4.31
N LEU A 41 -0.70 7.32 5.36
CA LEU A 41 -1.16 7.26 6.75
C LEU A 41 -2.19 8.35 7.09
N PRO A 42 -2.06 9.62 6.63
CA PRO A 42 -3.08 10.64 6.87
C PRO A 42 -4.41 10.33 6.18
N VAL A 43 -4.39 9.64 5.04
CA VAL A 43 -5.61 9.21 4.31
C VAL A 43 -6.34 8.15 5.13
N TRP A 44 -5.61 7.17 5.66
CA TRP A 44 -6.17 6.18 6.59
C TRP A 44 -6.71 6.83 7.88
N ALA A 45 -5.95 7.75 8.48
CA ALA A 45 -6.35 8.42 9.72
C ALA A 45 -7.65 9.24 9.58
N LYS A 46 -7.99 9.66 8.36
CA LYS A 46 -9.25 10.35 8.02
C LYS A 46 -10.42 9.38 7.73
N GLY A 47 -10.23 8.07 7.89
CA GLY A 47 -11.26 7.07 7.62
C GLY A 47 -11.63 6.93 6.14
N ARG A 48 -10.71 7.31 5.23
CA ARG A 48 -10.94 7.17 3.77
C ARG A 48 -10.87 5.70 3.34
N PRO A 49 -11.56 5.31 2.26
CA PRO A 49 -11.56 3.94 1.79
C PRO A 49 -10.19 3.47 1.30
N GLU A 50 -10.00 2.15 1.26
CA GLU A 50 -8.78 1.44 0.87
C GLU A 50 -8.31 1.82 -0.54
N SER A 51 -9.26 2.12 -1.44
CA SER A 51 -8.98 2.60 -2.80
C SER A 51 -8.22 3.93 -2.80
N GLU A 52 -8.56 4.85 -1.89
CA GLU A 52 -7.89 6.14 -1.73
C GLU A 52 -6.54 5.99 -1.03
N ILE A 53 -6.44 5.12 -0.02
CA ILE A 53 -5.16 4.80 0.64
C ILE A 53 -4.17 4.23 -0.40
N ARG A 54 -4.65 3.29 -1.23
CA ARG A 54 -3.89 2.71 -2.34
C ARG A 54 -3.48 3.78 -3.35
N GLN A 55 -4.39 4.68 -3.70
CA GLN A 55 -4.09 5.76 -4.65
C GLN A 55 -3.03 6.73 -4.09
N ALA A 56 -3.10 7.07 -2.81
CA ALA A 56 -2.10 7.91 -2.16
C ALA A 56 -0.71 7.26 -2.18
N ALA A 57 -0.62 5.97 -1.83
CA ALA A 57 0.62 5.21 -1.91
C ALA A 57 1.15 5.11 -3.35
N ALA A 58 0.27 4.88 -4.33
CA ALA A 58 0.62 4.83 -5.76
C ALA A 58 1.18 6.18 -6.26
N THR A 59 0.55 7.29 -5.89
CA THR A 59 1.03 8.63 -6.25
C THR A 59 2.40 8.93 -5.63
N ALA A 60 2.59 8.60 -4.35
CA ALA A 60 3.86 8.77 -3.65
C ALA A 60 4.98 7.93 -4.30
N TYR A 61 4.67 6.68 -4.64
CA TYR A 61 5.61 5.78 -5.32
C TYR A 61 5.96 6.23 -6.73
N ALA A 62 4.95 6.66 -7.51
CA ALA A 62 5.14 7.22 -8.84
C ALA A 62 6.09 8.42 -8.83
N LYS A 63 5.92 9.34 -7.88
CA LYS A 63 6.79 10.51 -7.71
C LYS A 63 8.24 10.11 -7.41
N ASN A 64 8.45 9.12 -6.54
CA ASN A 64 9.80 8.67 -6.17
C ASN A 64 10.49 7.92 -7.33
N GLN A 65 9.78 7.01 -7.99
CA GLN A 65 10.33 6.17 -9.07
C GLN A 65 10.32 6.84 -10.44
N LYS A 66 9.70 8.02 -10.57
CA LYS A 66 9.53 8.74 -11.85
C LYS A 66 8.79 7.91 -12.91
N ILE A 67 7.72 7.23 -12.48
CA ILE A 67 6.84 6.41 -13.34
C ILE A 67 5.41 6.93 -13.30
N SER A 68 4.54 6.43 -14.18
CA SER A 68 3.12 6.77 -14.14
C SER A 68 2.43 6.25 -12.88
N THR A 69 1.41 6.96 -12.40
CA THR A 69 0.56 6.53 -11.28
C THR A 69 -0.14 5.21 -11.56
N LYS A 70 -0.51 4.95 -12.83
CA LYS A 70 -1.07 3.68 -13.28
C LYS A 70 -0.11 2.51 -13.06
N ALA A 71 1.16 2.67 -13.45
CA ALA A 71 2.18 1.65 -13.23
C ALA A 71 2.46 1.45 -11.73
N ALA A 72 2.62 2.54 -10.97
CA ALA A 72 2.84 2.50 -9.53
C ALA A 72 1.69 1.82 -8.77
N ALA A 73 0.45 2.02 -9.19
CA ALA A 73 -0.71 1.37 -8.57
C ALA A 73 -0.63 -0.17 -8.67
N GLY A 74 0.03 -0.71 -9.70
CA GLY A 74 0.24 -2.16 -9.86
C GLY A 74 1.09 -2.79 -8.75
N VAL A 75 1.86 -1.99 -8.01
CA VAL A 75 2.68 -2.44 -6.87
C VAL A 75 1.84 -2.76 -5.63
N PHE A 76 0.65 -2.16 -5.52
CA PHE A 76 -0.19 -2.22 -4.32
C PHE A 76 -1.42 -3.09 -4.53
N ALA A 77 -1.68 -3.97 -3.55
CA ALA A 77 -2.81 -4.87 -3.52
C ALA A 77 -4.14 -4.12 -3.59
N LYS A 78 -5.14 -4.72 -4.25
CA LYS A 78 -6.53 -4.27 -4.16
C LYS A 78 -7.15 -4.93 -2.95
N LEU A 79 -7.34 -4.17 -1.89
CA LEU A 79 -8.00 -4.63 -0.67
C LEU A 79 -9.51 -4.35 -0.78
N PRO A 80 -10.34 -5.23 -0.19
CA PRO A 80 -11.79 -5.04 -0.15
C PRO A 80 -12.20 -3.81 0.66
#